data_AF-A0A3M6VJS2-F1
#
_entry.id   AF-A0A3M6VJS2-F1
#
_cell.length_a   1.000
_cell.length_b   1.000
_cell.length_c   1.000
_cell.angle_alpha   90.00
_cell.angle_beta   90.00
_cell.angle_gamma   90.00
#
_symmetry.space_group_name_H-M   'P 1'
#
loop_
_entity.id
_entity.type
_entity.pdbx_description
1 polymer ?
#
loop_
_entity_poly.entity_id
_entity_poly.type
_entity_poly.pdbx_seq_one_letter_code
_entity_poly.pdbx_strand_id
1 'polypeptide(L)'
;MDATELLIVAHDTLTRTVLRVRDDEQRAITSTQWSTDVVLAVLLLFSITLVPVIVRIRILYTFCWMAFAVLAHVTESEAALGMATSLGLSIMMGWYSLRVFDRTAFMGILQGWFGFLSKYRPFRLLANSIDLLLHMGVPLTLAFCYLPLVRIWMTAPILLFSHLWITLVAAGDLCLSGNDIYHIYPPRPKTFWLSVRKIELVYNLIIPTLCVLAYQGGIHEVVVTCLLKPAL
;
A
#
# COMPACT_ATOMS: atom_id res chain seq x y z
N MET A 1 -13.97 -19.62 6.41
CA MET A 1 -13.82 -18.54 7.40
C MET A 1 -14.99 -17.61 7.21
N ASP A 2 -15.84 -17.50 8.22
CA ASP A 2 -17.00 -16.59 8.18
C ASP A 2 -16.52 -15.13 8.33
N ALA A 3 -17.30 -14.16 7.85
CA ALA A 3 -17.00 -12.74 7.97
C ALA A 3 -16.80 -12.33 9.44
N THR A 4 -17.54 -12.97 10.34
CA THR A 4 -17.43 -12.80 11.79
C THR A 4 -16.06 -13.23 12.32
N GLU A 5 -15.52 -14.36 11.85
CA GLU A 5 -14.21 -14.85 12.27
C GLU A 5 -13.09 -13.93 11.79
N LEU A 6 -13.17 -13.44 10.54
CA LEU A 6 -12.21 -12.47 10.00
C LEU A 6 -12.18 -11.19 10.86
N LEU A 7 -13.35 -10.72 11.27
CA LEU A 7 -13.50 -9.51 12.08
C LEU A 7 -12.92 -9.69 13.49
N ILE A 8 -13.13 -10.84 14.11
CA ILE A 8 -12.54 -11.18 15.42
C ILE A 8 -11.01 -11.22 15.34
N VAL A 9 -10.46 -11.88 14.31
CA VAL A 9 -9.00 -11.95 14.10
C VAL A 9 -8.41 -10.56 13.88
N ALA A 10 -9.04 -9.73 13.05
CA ALA A 10 -8.62 -8.36 12.83
C ALA A 10 -8.65 -7.54 14.13
N HIS A 11 -9.69 -7.72 14.96
CA HIS A 11 -9.82 -7.05 16.25
C HIS A 11 -8.71 -7.42 17.25
N ASP A 12 -8.44 -8.71 17.41
CA ASP A 12 -7.37 -9.19 18.30
C ASP A 12 -6.01 -8.66 17.83
N THR A 13 -5.80 -8.65 16.52
CA THR A 13 -4.57 -8.10 15.90
C THR A 13 -4.42 -6.61 16.18
N LEU A 14 -5.47 -5.81 15.97
CA LEU A 14 -5.45 -4.38 16.28
C LEU A 14 -5.19 -4.13 17.77
N THR A 15 -5.92 -4.82 18.65
CA THR A 15 -5.80 -4.64 20.11
C THR A 15 -4.38 -4.95 20.58
N ARG A 16 -3.82 -6.08 20.12
CA ARG A 16 -2.44 -6.47 20.40
C ARG A 16 -1.45 -5.42 19.91
N THR A 17 -1.65 -4.89 18.71
CA THR A 17 -0.79 -3.87 18.10
C THR A 17 -0.82 -2.57 18.90
N VAL A 18 -2.00 -2.10 19.32
CA VAL A 18 -2.15 -0.90 20.15
C VAL A 18 -1.45 -1.06 21.50
N LEU A 19 -1.65 -2.20 22.17
CA LEU A 19 -1.02 -2.48 23.46
C LEU A 19 0.51 -2.48 23.36
N ARG A 20 1.06 -3.15 22.35
CA ARG A 20 2.52 -3.17 22.11
C ARG A 20 3.09 -1.79 21.85
N VAL A 21 2.45 -1.01 20.97
CA VAL A 21 2.90 0.36 20.67
C VAL A 21 2.93 1.22 21.93
N ARG A 22 1.92 1.09 22.80
CA ARG A 22 1.86 1.84 24.05
C ARG A 22 2.98 1.45 25.01
N ASP A 23 3.26 0.16 25.14
CA ASP A 23 4.36 -0.34 25.97
C ASP A 23 5.73 0.12 25.44
N ASP A 24 5.89 0.15 24.12
CA ASP A 24 7.12 0.59 23.46
C ASP A 24 7.31 2.10 23.50
N GLU A 25 6.25 2.91 23.39
CA GLU A 25 6.31 4.35 23.64
C GLU A 25 6.76 4.65 25.07
N GLN A 26 6.26 3.89 26.04
CA GLN A 26 6.68 4.00 27.44
C GLN A 26 8.18 3.66 27.63
N ARG A 27 8.69 2.67 26.89
CA ARG A 27 10.12 2.27 26.91
C ARG A 27 11.02 3.19 26.08
N ALA A 28 10.56 3.75 24.98
CA ALA A 28 11.34 4.62 24.09
C ALA A 28 11.73 5.95 24.75
N ILE A 29 10.96 6.41 25.73
CA ILE A 29 11.33 7.55 26.59
C ILE A 29 12.68 7.32 27.31
N THR A 30 13.15 6.05 27.39
CA THR A 30 14.37 5.67 28.11
C THR A 30 15.55 5.21 27.24
N SER A 31 15.41 5.09 25.90
CA SER A 31 16.54 4.65 25.05
C SER A 31 16.51 5.19 23.61
N THR A 32 17.67 5.62 23.10
CA THR A 32 17.84 6.25 21.77
C THR A 32 18.49 5.30 20.75
N GLN A 33 18.19 4.00 20.82
CA GLN A 33 18.80 3.00 19.93
C GLN A 33 17.85 2.68 18.77
N TRP A 34 18.32 2.82 17.53
CA TRP A 34 17.59 2.40 16.35
C TRP A 34 17.40 0.88 16.42
N SER A 35 16.16 0.41 16.39
CA SER A 35 15.89 -1.01 16.50
C SER A 35 16.39 -1.74 15.25
N THR A 36 16.90 -2.95 15.43
CA THR A 36 17.28 -3.86 14.34
C THR A 36 16.13 -4.09 13.36
N ASP A 37 14.89 -4.02 13.85
CA ASP A 37 13.67 -4.10 13.06
C ASP A 37 13.56 -2.98 12.01
N VAL A 38 13.87 -1.73 12.38
CA VAL A 38 13.87 -0.60 11.44
C VAL A 38 14.86 -0.82 10.30
N VAL A 39 16.07 -1.26 10.62
CA VAL A 39 17.12 -1.51 9.61
C VAL A 39 16.68 -2.63 8.67
N LEU A 40 16.17 -3.73 9.22
CA LEU A 40 15.66 -4.86 8.43
C LEU A 40 14.52 -4.43 7.49
N ALA A 41 13.55 -3.67 8.01
CA ALA A 41 12.39 -3.23 7.25
C ALA A 41 12.80 -2.32 6.07
N VAL A 42 13.75 -1.41 6.29
CA VAL A 42 14.27 -0.52 5.25
C VAL A 42 15.07 -1.30 4.21
N LEU A 43 15.92 -2.24 4.63
CA LEU A 43 16.67 -3.10 3.71
C LEU A 43 15.74 -3.97 2.87
N LEU A 44 14.69 -4.52 3.48
CA LEU A 44 13.68 -5.32 2.80
C LEU A 44 12.94 -4.49 1.74
N LEU A 45 12.54 -3.26 2.08
CA LEU A 45 11.85 -2.35 1.16
C LEU A 45 12.71 -2.07 -0.08
N PHE A 46 14.00 -1.76 0.08
CA PHE A 46 14.89 -1.51 -1.06
C PHE A 46 15.24 -2.77 -1.84
N SER A 47 15.35 -3.93 -1.18
CA SER A 47 15.58 -5.21 -1.85
C SER A 47 14.49 -5.51 -2.87
N ILE A 48 13.23 -5.21 -2.52
CA ILE A 48 12.09 -5.40 -3.41
C ILE A 48 12.12 -4.49 -4.63
N THR A 49 12.71 -3.30 -4.54
CA THR A 49 12.96 -2.46 -5.72
C THR A 49 14.06 -3.02 -6.61
N LEU A 50 15.10 -3.58 -6.01
CA LEU A 50 16.29 -4.04 -6.73
C LEU A 50 16.07 -5.37 -7.46
N VAL A 51 15.26 -6.27 -6.90
CA VAL A 51 14.99 -7.58 -7.50
C VAL A 51 14.49 -7.45 -8.95
N PRO A 52 13.43 -6.67 -9.27
CA PRO A 52 12.96 -6.45 -10.64
C PRO A 52 14.04 -5.93 -11.59
N VAL A 53 14.92 -5.04 -11.10
CA VAL A 53 16.04 -4.49 -11.87
C VAL A 53 17.05 -5.57 -12.22
N ILE A 54 17.41 -6.41 -11.24
CA ILE A 54 18.37 -7.51 -11.41
C ILE A 54 17.82 -8.55 -12.40
N VAL A 55 16.55 -8.92 -12.26
CA VAL A 55 15.91 -9.90 -13.17
C VAL A 55 15.43 -9.29 -14.48
N ARG A 56 15.59 -7.96 -14.66
CA ARG A 56 15.18 -7.18 -15.84
C ARG A 56 13.69 -7.32 -16.17
N ILE A 57 12.84 -7.37 -15.14
CA ILE A 57 11.39 -7.44 -15.28
C ILE A 57 10.79 -6.09 -14.87
N ARG A 58 9.89 -5.57 -15.70
CA ARG A 58 9.03 -4.45 -15.33
C ARG A 58 7.86 -4.98 -14.51
N ILE A 59 7.78 -4.58 -13.26
CA ILE A 59 6.70 -4.97 -12.35
C ILE A 59 5.97 -3.73 -11.85
N LEU A 60 4.64 -3.82 -11.71
CA LEU A 60 3.82 -2.73 -11.20
C LEU A 60 4.11 -2.48 -9.72
N TYR A 61 4.08 -1.21 -9.32
CA TYR A 61 4.33 -0.76 -7.95
C TYR A 61 3.49 -1.52 -6.91
N THR A 62 2.22 -1.81 -7.21
CA THR A 62 1.33 -2.58 -6.34
C THR A 62 1.85 -3.99 -6.05
N PHE A 63 2.52 -4.68 -6.98
CA PHE A 63 3.06 -6.01 -6.66
C PHE A 63 4.33 -5.94 -5.82
N CYS A 64 5.18 -4.93 -6.03
CA CYS A 64 6.30 -4.68 -5.13
C CYS A 64 5.78 -4.47 -3.70
N TRP A 65 4.76 -3.61 -3.53
CA TRP A 65 4.12 -3.42 -2.24
C TRP A 65 3.50 -4.71 -1.69
N MET A 66 2.83 -5.52 -2.50
CA MET A 66 2.23 -6.77 -2.05
C MET A 66 3.30 -7.76 -1.57
N ALA A 67 4.39 -7.93 -2.32
CA ALA A 67 5.53 -8.73 -1.88
C ALA A 67 6.10 -8.21 -0.54
N PHE A 68 6.21 -6.89 -0.40
CA PHE A 68 6.68 -6.25 0.83
C PHE A 68 5.76 -6.51 2.01
N ALA A 69 4.45 -6.35 1.84
CA ALA A 69 3.47 -6.56 2.90
C ALA A 69 3.40 -8.04 3.33
N VAL A 70 3.52 -8.99 2.40
CA VAL A 70 3.64 -10.43 2.75
C VAL A 70 4.91 -10.68 3.56
N LEU A 71 6.05 -10.17 3.11
CA LEU A 71 7.30 -10.37 3.82
C LEU A 71 7.27 -9.72 5.20
N ALA A 72 6.72 -8.51 5.32
CA ALA A 72 6.51 -7.82 6.59
C ALA A 72 5.67 -8.66 7.56
N HIS A 73 4.63 -9.34 7.07
CA HIS A 73 3.83 -10.28 7.87
C HIS A 73 4.62 -11.51 8.28
N VAL A 74 5.30 -12.15 7.33
CA VAL A 74 6.06 -13.38 7.59
C VAL A 74 7.21 -13.15 8.56
N THR A 75 7.85 -11.98 8.50
CA THR A 75 8.94 -11.61 9.42
C THR A 75 8.45 -10.97 10.71
N GLU A 76 7.13 -10.77 10.87
CA GLU A 76 6.52 -10.05 12.00
C GLU A 76 7.18 -8.70 12.30
N SER A 77 7.65 -7.99 11.25
CA SER A 77 8.38 -6.74 11.40
C SER A 77 7.43 -5.58 11.54
N GLU A 78 7.41 -4.94 12.72
CA GLU A 78 6.48 -3.85 13.02
C GLU A 78 6.77 -2.61 12.18
N ALA A 79 8.04 -2.27 11.99
CA ALA A 79 8.46 -1.18 11.11
C ALA A 79 8.06 -1.46 9.65
N ALA A 80 8.21 -2.70 9.18
CA ALA A 80 7.81 -3.08 7.83
C ALA A 80 6.30 -3.04 7.64
N LEU A 81 5.52 -3.48 8.64
CA LEU A 81 4.06 -3.44 8.62
C LEU A 81 3.52 -2.00 8.64
N GLY A 82 4.13 -1.12 9.42
CA GLY A 82 3.81 0.32 9.40
C GLY A 82 4.07 0.94 8.03
N MET A 83 5.23 0.65 7.43
CA MET A 83 5.55 1.11 6.06
C MET A 83 4.59 0.53 5.01
N ALA A 84 4.30 -0.77 5.09
CA ALA A 84 3.38 -1.45 4.19
C ALA A 84 1.97 -0.87 4.28
N THR A 85 1.50 -0.53 5.48
CA THR A 85 0.20 0.12 5.70
C THR A 85 0.13 1.48 5.02
N SER A 86 1.15 2.32 5.23
CA SER A 86 1.21 3.66 4.62
C SER A 86 1.31 3.62 3.10
N LEU A 87 2.15 2.72 2.56
CA LEU A 87 2.27 2.47 1.13
C LEU A 87 0.95 1.96 0.54
N GLY A 88 0.28 1.03 1.21
CA GLY A 88 -0.99 0.46 0.76
C GLY A 88 -2.08 1.52 0.64
N LEU A 89 -2.19 2.41 1.64
CA LEU A 89 -3.12 3.55 1.60
C LEU A 89 -2.75 4.53 0.48
N SER A 90 -1.46 4.81 0.26
CA SER A 90 -1.01 5.68 -0.83
C SER A 90 -1.33 5.09 -2.22
N ILE A 91 -1.17 3.77 -2.38
CA ILE A 91 -1.54 3.01 -3.58
C ILE A 91 -3.05 3.07 -3.81
N MET A 92 -3.85 2.81 -2.77
CA MET A 92 -5.30 2.91 -2.82
C MET A 92 -5.74 4.29 -3.31
N MET A 93 -5.18 5.35 -2.71
CA MET A 93 -5.50 6.74 -3.10
C MET A 93 -5.09 7.03 -4.53
N GLY A 94 -3.85 6.70 -4.93
CA GLY A 94 -3.37 6.89 -6.31
C GLY A 94 -4.24 6.16 -7.34
N TRP A 95 -4.60 4.92 -7.05
CA TRP A 95 -5.40 4.06 -7.92
C TRP A 95 -6.83 4.59 -8.11
N TYR A 96 -7.51 4.97 -7.03
CA TYR A 96 -8.87 5.52 -7.12
C TYR A 96 -8.90 6.97 -7.60
N SER A 97 -7.84 7.76 -7.40
CA SER A 97 -7.70 9.05 -8.08
C SER A 97 -7.59 8.87 -9.60
N LEU A 98 -6.84 7.88 -10.08
CA LEU A 98 -6.81 7.56 -11.50
C LEU A 98 -8.21 7.20 -12.02
N ARG A 99 -8.98 6.40 -11.27
CA ARG A 99 -10.36 6.07 -11.62
C ARG A 99 -11.26 7.30 -11.75
N VAL A 100 -11.09 8.29 -10.87
CA VAL A 100 -11.88 9.52 -10.84
C VAL A 100 -11.48 10.46 -11.97
N PHE A 101 -10.18 10.73 -12.13
CA PHE A 101 -9.68 11.72 -13.10
C PHE A 101 -9.58 11.17 -14.52
N ASP A 102 -9.37 9.86 -14.69
CA ASP A 102 -9.28 9.22 -15.99
C ASP A 102 -9.76 7.76 -15.95
N ARG A 103 -11.09 7.61 -15.93
CA ARG A 103 -11.76 6.30 -15.95
C ARG A 103 -11.33 5.42 -17.12
N THR A 104 -11.02 6.02 -18.28
CA THR A 104 -10.59 5.27 -19.46
C THR A 104 -9.20 4.67 -19.29
N ALA A 105 -8.24 5.43 -18.76
CA ALA A 105 -6.91 4.91 -18.42
C ALA A 105 -7.01 3.83 -17.33
N PHE A 106 -7.81 4.07 -16.29
CA PHE A 106 -8.10 3.10 -15.25
C PHE A 106 -8.61 1.77 -15.82
N MET A 107 -9.66 1.81 -16.66
CA MET A 107 -10.22 0.61 -17.27
C MET A 107 -9.23 -0.08 -18.21
N GLY A 108 -8.42 0.70 -18.94
CA GLY A 108 -7.36 0.16 -19.81
C GLY A 108 -6.31 -0.63 -19.04
N ILE A 109 -5.88 -0.13 -17.87
CA ILE A 109 -4.93 -0.83 -17.00
C ILE A 109 -5.59 -2.06 -16.37
N LEU A 110 -6.78 -1.91 -15.81
CA LEU A 110 -7.50 -2.97 -15.12
C LEU A 110 -7.79 -4.16 -16.04
N GLN A 111 -8.26 -3.88 -17.26
CA GLN A 111 -8.62 -4.90 -18.23
C GLN A 111 -7.43 -5.42 -19.02
N GLY A 112 -6.35 -4.63 -19.14
CA GLY A 112 -5.12 -5.00 -19.85
C GLY A 112 -4.53 -6.34 -19.38
N TRP A 113 -4.62 -6.61 -18.07
CA TRP A 113 -4.19 -7.88 -17.48
C TRP A 113 -4.80 -9.14 -18.10
N PHE A 114 -6.06 -9.05 -18.54
CA PHE A 114 -6.76 -10.17 -19.17
C PHE A 114 -6.77 -10.06 -20.70
N GLY A 115 -6.20 -9.00 -21.28
CA GLY A 115 -6.15 -8.78 -22.73
C GLY A 115 -7.51 -8.96 -23.39
N PHE A 116 -7.58 -9.80 -24.44
CA PHE A 116 -8.83 -10.09 -25.15
C PHE A 116 -9.89 -10.78 -24.28
N LEU A 117 -9.50 -11.51 -23.22
CA LEU A 117 -10.42 -12.23 -22.34
C LEU A 117 -11.31 -11.25 -21.55
N SER A 118 -10.86 -10.01 -21.35
CA SER A 118 -11.63 -8.95 -20.69
C SER A 118 -12.97 -8.63 -21.41
N LYS A 119 -13.11 -9.02 -22.69
CA LYS A 119 -14.37 -8.94 -23.43
C LYS A 119 -15.47 -9.77 -22.76
N TYR A 120 -15.13 -10.92 -22.19
CA TYR A 120 -16.10 -11.81 -21.56
C TYR A 120 -16.45 -11.34 -20.14
N ARG A 121 -17.74 -11.40 -19.81
CA ARG A 121 -18.29 -11.01 -18.50
C ARG A 121 -17.57 -11.65 -17.30
N PRO A 122 -17.28 -12.97 -17.26
CA PRO A 122 -16.64 -13.57 -16.08
C PRO A 122 -15.24 -13.02 -15.80
N PHE A 123 -14.39 -12.85 -16.82
CA PHE A 123 -13.04 -12.29 -16.63
C PHE A 123 -13.08 -10.83 -16.20
N ARG A 124 -14.07 -10.06 -16.67
CA ARG A 124 -14.28 -8.69 -16.21
C ARG A 124 -14.70 -8.64 -14.75
N LEU A 125 -15.61 -9.51 -14.33
CA LEU A 125 -15.99 -9.64 -12.92
C LEU A 125 -14.79 -10.03 -12.07
N LEU A 126 -14.01 -11.02 -12.51
CA LEU A 126 -12.79 -11.44 -11.82
C LEU A 126 -11.78 -10.29 -11.68
N ALA A 127 -11.53 -9.53 -12.75
CA ALA A 127 -10.65 -8.36 -12.71
C ALA A 127 -11.14 -7.32 -11.69
N ASN A 128 -12.44 -7.00 -11.68
CA ASN A 128 -13.02 -6.07 -10.72
C ASN A 128 -12.96 -6.60 -9.27
N SER A 129 -13.12 -7.90 -9.07
CA SER A 129 -13.01 -8.52 -7.75
C SER A 129 -11.57 -8.47 -7.23
N ILE A 130 -10.59 -8.81 -8.07
CA ILE A 130 -9.16 -8.71 -7.74
C ILE A 130 -8.79 -7.26 -7.46
N ASP A 131 -9.29 -6.32 -8.28
CA ASP A 131 -9.09 -4.89 -8.08
C ASP A 131 -9.58 -4.42 -6.72
N LEU A 132 -10.83 -4.74 -6.39
CA LEU A 132 -11.45 -4.36 -5.13
C LEU A 132 -10.68 -4.97 -3.95
N LEU A 133 -10.27 -6.23 -4.03
CA LEU A 133 -9.51 -6.88 -2.97
C LEU A 133 -8.13 -6.27 -2.82
N LEU A 134 -7.37 -6.09 -3.91
CA LEU A 134 -5.98 -5.68 -3.87
C LEU A 134 -5.81 -4.18 -3.57
N HIS A 135 -6.64 -3.33 -4.15
CA HIS A 135 -6.50 -1.87 -4.04
C HIS A 135 -7.40 -1.25 -2.97
N MET A 136 -8.34 -1.99 -2.38
CA MET A 136 -9.20 -1.50 -1.30
C MET A 136 -9.22 -2.43 -0.09
N GLY A 137 -9.55 -3.71 -0.30
CA GLY A 137 -9.65 -4.70 0.78
C GLY A 137 -8.37 -4.80 1.62
N VAL A 138 -7.25 -5.19 1.00
CA VAL A 138 -5.96 -5.38 1.68
C VAL A 138 -5.45 -4.09 2.33
N PRO A 139 -5.41 -2.93 1.63
CA PRO A 139 -5.00 -1.67 2.26
C PRO A 139 -5.85 -1.29 3.47
N LEU A 140 -7.18 -1.47 3.41
CA LEU A 140 -8.06 -1.16 4.54
C LEU A 140 -7.88 -2.15 5.69
N THR A 141 -7.64 -3.44 5.42
CA THR A 141 -7.32 -4.41 6.47
C THR A 141 -5.99 -4.07 7.15
N LEU A 142 -4.96 -3.70 6.37
CA LEU A 142 -3.68 -3.26 6.94
C LEU A 142 -3.85 -1.99 7.78
N ALA A 143 -4.59 -1.00 7.27
CA ALA A 143 -4.89 0.21 8.02
C ALA A 143 -5.65 -0.12 9.30
N PHE A 144 -6.66 -0.99 9.24
CA PHE A 144 -7.41 -1.39 10.42
C PHE A 144 -6.50 -2.05 11.46
N CYS A 145 -5.60 -2.96 11.07
CA CYS A 145 -4.79 -3.72 12.02
C CYS A 145 -3.52 -2.97 12.50
N TYR A 146 -2.92 -2.17 11.63
CA TYR A 146 -1.53 -1.70 11.79
C TYR A 146 -1.35 -0.19 11.65
N LEU A 147 -2.45 0.59 11.58
CA LEU A 147 -2.36 2.06 11.70
C LEU A 147 -1.51 2.53 12.89
N PRO A 148 -1.59 1.91 14.09
CA PRO A 148 -0.75 2.31 15.22
C PRO A 148 0.75 2.13 15.01
N LEU A 149 1.19 1.38 14.00
CA LEU A 149 2.61 1.17 13.69
C LEU A 149 3.18 2.27 12.79
N VAL A 150 2.34 3.07 12.14
CA VAL A 150 2.80 4.11 11.22
C VAL A 150 3.52 5.22 11.99
N ARG A 151 4.67 5.66 11.49
CA ARG A 151 5.49 6.74 12.07
C ARG A 151 5.91 7.72 10.99
N ILE A 152 6.09 9.00 11.35
CA ILE A 152 6.47 10.06 10.40
C ILE A 152 7.83 9.78 9.74
N TRP A 153 8.77 9.15 10.44
CA TRP A 153 10.09 8.84 9.88
C TRP A 153 10.02 7.89 8.68
N MET A 154 8.97 7.06 8.59
CA MET A 154 8.74 6.12 7.49
C MET A 154 8.55 6.82 6.14
N THR A 155 8.18 8.10 6.14
CA THR A 155 8.04 8.92 4.94
C THR A 155 9.32 8.94 4.10
N ALA A 156 10.49 9.07 4.74
CA ALA A 156 11.77 9.17 4.04
C ALA A 156 12.13 7.90 3.22
N PRO A 157 12.16 6.69 3.82
CA PRO A 157 12.42 5.48 3.06
C PRO A 157 11.33 5.18 2.03
N ILE A 158 10.06 5.48 2.32
CA ILE A 158 8.95 5.32 1.36
C ILE A 158 9.15 6.21 0.13
N LEU A 159 9.44 7.51 0.30
CA LEU A 159 9.69 8.41 -0.84
C LEU A 159 10.91 7.99 -1.66
N LEU A 160 11.98 7.56 -1.00
CA LEU A 160 13.17 7.07 -1.68
C LEU A 160 12.86 5.80 -2.46
N PHE A 161 12.12 4.86 -1.86
CA PHE A 161 11.64 3.65 -2.53
C PHE A 161 10.82 3.97 -3.79
N SER A 162 9.84 4.87 -3.70
CA SER A 162 9.02 5.26 -4.85
C SER A 162 9.87 5.91 -5.94
N HIS A 163 10.79 6.80 -5.55
CA HIS A 163 11.68 7.46 -6.49
C HIS A 163 12.58 6.46 -7.23
N LEU A 164 13.17 5.50 -6.50
CA LEU A 164 14.01 4.45 -7.05
C LEU A 164 13.22 3.52 -7.96
N TRP A 165 12.01 3.10 -7.55
CA TRP A 165 11.17 2.26 -8.39
C TRP A 165 10.80 2.95 -9.71
N ILE A 166 10.39 4.24 -9.66
CA ILE A 166 10.09 5.01 -10.88
C ILE A 166 11.32 5.08 -11.80
N THR A 167 12.49 5.35 -11.22
CA THR A 167 13.71 5.59 -12.00
C THR A 167 14.28 4.29 -12.58
N LEU A 168 14.32 3.23 -11.79
CA LEU A 168 15.03 1.99 -12.12
C LEU A 168 14.12 0.92 -12.73
N VAL A 169 12.85 0.84 -12.32
CA VAL A 169 11.90 -0.21 -12.74
C VAL A 169 10.95 0.31 -13.81
N ALA A 170 10.43 1.53 -13.65
CA ALA A 170 9.52 2.14 -14.62
C ALA A 170 10.24 2.91 -15.76
N ALA A 171 11.58 2.92 -15.79
CA ALA A 171 12.39 3.63 -16.79
C ALA A 171 12.19 5.16 -16.83
N GLY A 172 11.89 5.77 -15.67
CA GLY A 172 11.92 7.22 -15.47
C GLY A 172 10.58 7.94 -15.60
N ASP A 173 9.56 7.31 -16.21
CA ASP A 173 8.18 7.76 -16.15
C ASP A 173 7.22 6.58 -15.95
N LEU A 174 6.01 6.87 -15.46
CA LEU A 174 4.96 5.85 -15.29
C LEU A 174 4.33 5.43 -16.63
N CYS A 175 4.92 5.84 -17.75
CA CYS A 175 4.37 5.51 -19.05
C CYS A 175 4.45 4.00 -19.26
N LEU A 176 3.30 3.39 -19.47
CA LEU A 176 3.21 1.97 -19.80
C LEU A 176 3.69 1.66 -21.22
N SER A 177 4.25 2.66 -21.93
CA SER A 177 4.90 2.50 -23.23
C SER A 177 6.06 1.49 -23.10
N GLY A 178 5.87 0.31 -23.68
CA GLY A 178 6.79 -0.82 -23.57
C GLY A 178 6.35 -1.93 -22.62
N ASN A 179 5.13 -1.87 -22.08
CA ASN A 179 4.45 -3.04 -21.52
C ASN A 179 3.26 -3.38 -22.43
N ASP A 180 3.43 -4.37 -23.30
CA ASP A 180 2.44 -4.79 -24.30
C ASP A 180 1.12 -5.27 -23.66
N ILE A 181 1.10 -5.48 -22.34
CA ILE A 181 -0.11 -5.84 -21.58
C ILE A 181 -1.09 -4.66 -21.50
N TYR A 182 -0.60 -3.41 -21.52
CA TYR A 182 -1.44 -2.24 -21.29
C TYR A 182 -1.65 -1.40 -22.56
N HIS A 183 -2.81 -1.60 -23.19
CA HIS A 183 -3.25 -0.78 -24.32
C HIS A 183 -4.22 0.31 -23.84
N ILE A 184 -3.68 1.49 -23.52
CA ILE A 184 -4.49 2.68 -23.25
C ILE A 184 -4.74 3.41 -24.56
N TYR A 185 -6.00 3.44 -25.01
CA TYR A 185 -6.41 4.16 -26.22
C TYR A 185 -7.43 5.26 -25.89
N PRO A 186 -7.20 6.52 -26.31
CA PRO A 186 -5.97 7.02 -26.96
C PRO A 186 -4.75 7.01 -26.01
N PRO A 187 -3.51 6.96 -26.52
CA PRO A 187 -2.32 7.04 -25.67
C PRO A 187 -2.30 8.35 -24.88
N ARG A 188 -1.81 8.32 -23.64
CA ARG A 188 -1.71 9.51 -22.80
C ARG A 188 -0.41 10.28 -23.05
N PRO A 189 -0.45 11.62 -23.08
CA PRO A 189 0.74 12.43 -23.28
C PRO A 189 1.71 12.26 -22.10
N LYS A 190 3.01 12.52 -22.32
CA LYS A 190 4.02 12.41 -21.27
C LYS A 190 3.72 13.27 -20.03
N THR A 191 3.09 14.43 -20.22
CA THR A 191 2.65 15.32 -19.12
C THR A 191 1.66 14.66 -18.18
N PHE A 192 0.81 13.75 -18.67
CA PHE A 192 -0.10 12.96 -17.83
C PHE A 192 0.69 12.07 -16.87
N TRP A 193 1.64 11.28 -17.39
CA TRP A 193 2.44 10.35 -16.58
C TRP A 193 3.35 11.06 -15.57
N LEU A 194 3.84 12.25 -15.92
CA LEU A 194 4.56 13.11 -14.99
C LEU A 194 3.66 13.62 -13.85
N SER A 195 2.40 13.93 -14.14
CA SER A 195 1.42 14.33 -13.11
C SER A 195 1.06 13.16 -12.21
N VAL A 196 0.83 11.97 -12.75
CA VAL A 196 0.57 10.75 -11.94
C VAL A 196 1.74 10.49 -10.99
N ARG A 197 2.99 10.61 -11.48
CA ARG A 197 4.19 10.51 -10.65
C ARG A 197 4.20 11.51 -9.50
N LYS A 198 3.88 12.77 -9.77
CA LYS A 198 3.84 13.82 -8.73
C LYS A 198 2.76 13.53 -7.70
N ILE A 199 1.58 13.11 -8.14
CA ILE A 199 0.46 12.75 -7.27
C ILE A 199 0.86 11.59 -6.34
N GLU A 200 1.49 10.54 -6.88
CA GLU A 200 1.99 9.41 -6.10
C GLU A 200 2.99 9.86 -5.02
N LEU A 201 3.97 10.68 -5.37
CA LEU A 201 4.94 11.22 -4.40
C LEU A 201 4.27 12.12 -3.34
N VAL A 202 3.26 12.89 -3.71
CA VAL A 202 2.47 13.69 -2.77
C VAL A 202 1.70 12.80 -1.80
N TYR A 203 1.10 11.70 -2.26
CA TYR A 203 0.44 10.74 -1.37
C TYR A 203 1.44 10.07 -0.43
N ASN A 204 2.57 9.60 -0.94
CA ASN A 204 3.64 8.99 -0.13
C ASN A 204 4.24 9.97 0.91
N LEU A 205 4.14 11.29 0.67
CA LEU A 205 4.52 12.33 1.63
C LEU A 205 3.44 12.58 2.70
N ILE A 206 2.17 12.65 2.29
CA ILE A 206 1.07 13.11 3.16
C ILE A 206 0.47 11.98 3.98
N ILE A 207 0.32 10.78 3.40
CA ILE A 207 -0.38 9.64 4.02
C ILE A 207 0.26 9.20 5.35
N PRO A 208 1.59 9.07 5.51
CA PRO A 208 2.17 8.74 6.82
C PRO A 208 1.76 9.72 7.92
N THR A 209 1.76 11.03 7.62
CA THR A 209 1.35 12.08 8.55
C THR A 209 -0.13 11.97 8.89
N LEU A 210 -0.99 11.77 7.89
CA LEU A 210 -2.42 11.57 8.13
C LEU A 210 -2.70 10.33 8.97
N CYS A 211 -1.94 9.24 8.79
CA CYS A 211 -2.08 8.03 9.60
C CYS A 211 -1.75 8.28 11.06
N VAL A 212 -0.66 9.01 11.33
CA VAL A 212 -0.26 9.39 12.70
C VAL A 212 -1.31 10.29 13.35
N LEU A 213 -1.81 11.29 12.63
CA LEU A 213 -2.88 12.17 13.13
C LEU A 213 -4.19 11.40 13.38
N ALA A 214 -4.54 10.47 12.50
CA ALA A 214 -5.70 9.59 12.66
C ALA A 214 -5.58 8.71 13.91
N TYR A 215 -4.41 8.13 14.14
CA TYR A 215 -4.15 7.33 15.34
C TYR A 215 -4.23 8.19 16.61
N GLN A 216 -3.55 9.34 16.65
CA GLN A 216 -3.57 10.28 17.77
C GLN A 216 -4.97 10.85 18.06
N GLY A 217 -5.79 11.03 17.01
CA GLY A 217 -7.18 11.45 17.12
C GLY A 217 -8.14 10.36 17.62
N GLY A 218 -7.64 9.17 17.96
CA GLY A 218 -8.46 8.08 18.52
C GLY A 218 -9.34 7.36 17.49
N ILE A 219 -9.06 7.48 16.18
CA ILE A 219 -9.88 6.81 15.14
C ILE A 219 -9.92 5.29 15.36
N HIS A 220 -8.81 4.71 15.81
CA HIS A 220 -8.74 3.29 16.15
C HIS A 220 -9.71 2.90 17.29
N GLU A 221 -9.90 3.76 18.29
CA GLU A 221 -10.84 3.53 19.40
C GLU A 221 -12.29 3.64 18.93
N VAL A 222 -12.60 4.59 18.05
CA VAL A 222 -13.93 4.74 17.44
C VAL A 222 -14.27 3.50 16.62
N VAL A 223 -13.34 3.01 15.81
CA VAL A 223 -13.50 1.79 15.03
C VAL A 223 -13.78 0.58 15.92
N VAL A 224 -12.99 0.41 16.99
CA VAL A 224 -13.22 -0.67 17.98
C VAL A 224 -14.57 -0.52 18.67
N THR A 225 -14.95 0.69 19.06
CA THR A 225 -16.16 0.93 19.84
C THR A 225 -17.43 0.85 18.99
N CYS A 226 -17.41 1.34 17.76
CA CYS A 226 -18.61 1.45 16.92
C CYS A 226 -18.84 0.24 16.00
N LEU A 227 -17.79 -0.40 15.49
CA LEU A 227 -17.94 -1.51 14.54
C LEU A 227 -17.90 -2.89 15.19
N LEU A 228 -17.36 -3.00 16.41
CA LEU A 228 -17.03 -4.30 17.03
C LEU A 228 -17.65 -4.53 18.40
N LYS A 229 -18.07 -3.48 19.10
CA LYS A 229 -19.05 -3.59 20.19
C LYS A 229 -20.43 -3.28 19.63
N PRO A 230 -21.16 -4.24 19.02
CA PRO A 230 -22.61 -4.11 19.07
C PRO A 230 -22.99 -4.13 20.56
N ALA A 231 -23.90 -3.23 20.94
CA ALA A 231 -24.50 -3.21 22.26
C ALA A 231 -24.81 -4.64 22.75
N LEU A 232 -24.20 -5.01 23.88
CA LEU A 232 -24.77 -6.01 24.79
C LEU A 232 -26.07 -5.45 25.36
#